data_AF-A0A7C8ZBX4-F1
#
_entry.id   AF-A0A7C8ZBX4-F1
#
_cell.length_a   1.000
_cell.length_b   1.000
_cell.length_c   1.000
_cell.angle_alpha   90.00
_cell.angle_beta   90.00
_cell.angle_gamma   90.00
#
_symmetry.space_group_name_H-M   'P 1'
#
loop_
_entity.id
_entity.type
_entity.pdbx_description
1 polymer ?
#
loop_
_entity_poly.entity_id
_entity_poly.type
_entity_poly.pdbx_seq_one_letter_code
_entity_poly.pdbx_strand_id
1 'polypeptide(L)'
;MMLRRRKKAEAPEPSGNEDSAGKEVRESEKEERRRKTVQRKKEWSCVDSCCWFVGAVCCSWWFLLFLYNCMPSLPQYVTAKITGPLPDPPGVKLQKEGLRVKHPVVFVPGIVTGGLELWEGHQCAEELFRRRLWGGTFGELYKRPLCWVEHMSLDNETGLDPPGIRVRPVSGLVAADYFAPGYFVWA
;
A
#
# COMPACT_ATOMS: atom_id res chain seq x y z
N MET A 1 2.49 66.43 17.51
CA MET A 1 3.04 65.53 18.55
C MET A 1 4.35 64.94 18.02
N MET A 2 5.47 65.60 18.32
CA MET A 2 6.83 65.14 17.97
C MET A 2 7.40 64.38 19.16
N LEU A 3 7.85 63.15 18.98
CA LEU A 3 8.61 62.41 20.00
C LEU A 3 10.04 62.15 19.51
N ARG A 4 10.94 62.93 20.14
CA ARG A 4 12.40 62.94 20.10
C ARG A 4 13.04 61.55 20.02
N ARG A 5 13.87 61.34 18.99
CA ARG A 5 14.98 60.36 19.00
C ARG A 5 16.02 60.77 20.06
N ARG A 6 16.33 59.88 21.00
CA ARG A 6 17.41 60.05 21.99
C ARG A 6 18.78 59.91 21.31
N LYS A 7 19.57 60.97 21.42
CA LYS A 7 21.01 61.05 21.11
C LYS A 7 21.77 60.27 22.20
N LYS A 8 22.64 59.33 21.83
CA LYS A 8 23.56 58.67 22.78
C LYS A 8 24.86 59.47 22.83
N ALA A 9 25.27 59.80 24.05
CA ALA A 9 26.41 60.66 24.38
C ALA A 9 27.75 59.97 24.11
N GLU A 10 28.73 60.80 23.78
CA GLU A 10 30.14 60.48 23.56
C GLU A 10 30.94 60.81 24.83
N ALA A 11 31.89 59.95 25.21
CA ALA A 11 33.03 60.24 26.09
C ALA A 11 33.94 58.99 26.14
N PRO A 12 35.22 59.11 26.52
CA PRO A 12 36.26 59.88 25.87
C PRO A 12 37.45 58.96 25.48
N GLU A 13 38.26 59.41 24.52
CA GLU A 13 39.58 58.84 24.20
C GLU A 13 40.54 58.94 25.41
N PRO A 14 41.21 57.86 25.84
CA PRO A 14 42.49 57.97 26.52
C PRO A 14 43.62 57.78 25.51
N SER A 15 44.32 58.87 25.27
CA SER A 15 45.68 58.91 24.76
C SER A 15 46.60 57.99 25.58
N GLY A 16 47.39 57.16 24.89
CA GLY A 16 48.51 56.44 25.50
C GLY A 16 48.85 55.19 24.70
N ASN A 17 50.02 55.23 24.05
CA ASN A 17 50.70 54.12 23.35
C ASN A 17 49.84 52.88 23.09
N GLU A 18 49.35 52.74 21.85
CA GLU A 18 49.02 51.41 21.34
C GLU A 18 50.33 50.61 21.30
N ASP A 19 50.65 49.93 22.40
CA ASP A 19 51.60 48.84 22.39
C ASP A 19 51.15 47.88 21.27
N SER A 20 52.02 47.65 20.27
CA SER A 20 51.73 46.77 19.14
C SER A 20 51.15 45.42 19.58
N ALA A 21 51.50 44.96 20.78
CA ALA A 21 50.98 43.77 21.42
C ALA A 21 49.44 43.80 21.66
N GLY A 22 48.87 44.93 22.09
CA GLY A 22 47.42 45.02 22.38
C GLY A 22 46.56 45.01 21.11
N LYS A 23 47.09 45.56 20.02
CA LYS A 23 46.43 45.57 18.70
C LYS A 23 46.48 44.20 18.04
N GLU A 24 47.62 43.52 18.11
CA GLU A 24 47.78 42.13 17.63
C GLU A 24 46.86 41.16 18.39
N VAL A 25 46.77 41.27 19.72
CA VAL A 25 45.87 40.42 20.52
C VAL A 25 44.41 40.62 20.09
N ARG A 26 43.95 41.86 19.95
CA ARG A 26 42.57 42.16 19.55
C ARG A 26 42.25 41.75 18.11
N GLU A 27 43.22 41.80 17.21
CA GLU A 27 43.09 41.34 15.84
C GLU A 27 43.04 39.81 15.75
N SER A 28 43.87 39.12 16.55
CA SER A 28 43.85 37.65 16.68
C SER A 28 42.51 37.13 17.22
N GLU A 29 41.93 37.77 18.24
CA GLU A 29 40.63 37.37 18.81
C GLU A 29 39.49 37.56 17.80
N LYS A 30 39.55 38.65 17.00
CA LYS A 30 38.58 38.94 15.95
C LYS A 30 38.69 37.94 14.79
N GLU A 31 39.91 37.55 14.43
CA GLU A 31 40.14 36.52 13.42
C GLU A 31 39.69 35.13 13.91
N GLU A 32 39.94 34.78 15.16
CA GLU A 32 39.47 33.53 15.78
C GLU A 32 37.94 33.47 15.84
N ARG A 33 37.27 34.58 16.22
CA ARG A 33 35.79 34.70 16.18
C ARG A 33 35.25 34.57 14.75
N ARG A 34 35.91 35.14 13.76
CA ARG A 34 35.55 34.99 12.34
C ARG A 34 35.73 33.55 11.87
N ARG A 35 36.84 32.88 12.21
CA ARG A 35 37.09 31.46 11.90
C ARG A 35 36.03 30.56 12.52
N LYS A 36 35.70 30.76 13.81
CA LYS A 36 34.61 30.03 14.50
C LYS A 36 33.25 30.25 13.84
N THR A 37 32.93 31.48 13.42
CA THR A 37 31.65 31.79 12.73
C THR A 37 31.57 31.14 11.34
N VAL A 38 32.67 31.15 10.58
CA VAL A 38 32.77 30.51 9.26
C VAL A 38 32.69 28.98 9.38
N GLN A 39 33.33 28.40 10.39
CA GLN A 39 33.31 26.96 10.66
C GLN A 39 31.89 26.49 11.05
N ARG A 40 31.23 27.22 11.96
CA ARG A 40 29.82 26.94 12.33
C ARG A 40 28.87 27.09 11.14
N LYS A 41 29.14 28.01 10.21
CA LYS A 41 28.35 28.19 8.99
C LYS A 41 28.53 27.04 7.98
N LYS A 42 29.75 26.48 7.87
CA LYS A 42 30.03 25.28 7.05
C LYS A 42 29.35 24.02 7.61
N GLU A 43 29.37 23.86 8.93
CA GLU A 43 28.67 22.75 9.61
C GLU A 43 27.16 22.81 9.36
N TRP A 44 26.55 23.99 9.48
CA TRP A 44 25.12 24.18 9.20
C TRP A 44 24.77 23.98 7.72
N SER A 45 25.64 24.39 6.77
CA SER A 45 25.36 24.20 5.35
C SER A 45 25.36 22.73 4.90
N CYS A 46 26.18 21.88 5.54
CA CYS A 46 26.18 20.44 5.25
C CYS A 46 24.92 19.75 5.80
N VAL A 47 24.43 20.17 6.97
CA VAL A 47 23.18 19.66 7.55
C VAL A 47 21.98 20.11 6.70
N ASP A 48 21.96 21.37 6.25
CA ASP A 48 20.93 21.85 5.33
C ASP A 48 20.91 21.04 4.02
N SER A 49 22.07 20.84 3.38
CA SER A 49 22.16 20.07 2.13
C SER A 49 21.72 18.60 2.30
N CYS A 50 22.11 17.96 3.41
CA CYS A 50 21.70 16.59 3.72
C CYS A 50 20.20 16.47 3.99
N CYS A 51 19.60 17.39 4.75
CA CYS A 51 18.16 17.43 4.99
C CYS A 51 17.35 17.69 3.71
N TRP A 52 17.86 18.54 2.81
CA TRP A 52 17.25 18.77 1.50
C TRP A 52 17.28 17.52 0.62
N PHE A 53 18.40 16.79 0.61
CA PHE A 53 18.51 15.54 -0.16
C PHE A 53 17.59 14.43 0.39
N VAL A 54 17.58 14.23 1.70
CA VAL A 54 16.70 13.24 2.36
C VAL A 54 15.23 13.60 2.15
N GLY A 55 14.87 14.88 2.28
CA GLY A 55 13.52 15.37 2.00
C GLY A 55 13.12 15.14 0.55
N ALA A 56 14.00 15.45 -0.41
CA ALA A 56 13.74 15.24 -1.83
C ALA A 56 13.56 13.76 -2.18
N VAL A 57 14.39 12.87 -1.65
CA VAL A 57 14.26 11.42 -1.83
C VAL A 57 12.95 10.91 -1.23
N CYS A 58 12.61 11.36 -0.02
CA CYS A 58 11.37 10.97 0.64
C CYS A 58 10.13 11.44 -0.14
N CYS A 59 10.07 12.72 -0.52
CA CYS A 59 8.98 13.27 -1.32
C CYS A 59 8.86 12.58 -2.69
N SER A 60 9.99 12.30 -3.36
CA SER A 60 9.99 11.59 -4.63
C SER A 60 9.49 10.15 -4.47
N TRP A 61 9.91 9.45 -3.42
CA TRP A 61 9.45 8.10 -3.12
C TRP A 61 7.96 8.07 -2.81
N TRP A 62 7.46 8.98 -1.97
CA TRP A 62 6.03 9.10 -1.67
C TRP A 62 5.20 9.49 -2.88
N PHE A 63 5.72 10.37 -3.74
CA PHE A 63 5.06 10.75 -4.98
C PHE A 63 4.99 9.57 -5.96
N LEU A 64 6.08 8.82 -6.13
CA LEU A 64 6.09 7.60 -6.95
C LEU A 64 5.15 6.52 -6.41
N LEU A 65 5.12 6.34 -5.08
CA LEU A 65 4.20 5.39 -4.44
C LEU A 65 2.74 5.84 -4.63
N PHE A 66 2.46 7.13 -4.51
CA PHE A 66 1.13 7.68 -4.80
C PHE A 66 0.75 7.46 -6.28
N LEU A 67 1.64 7.77 -7.22
CA LEU A 67 1.41 7.53 -8.65
C LEU A 67 1.17 6.04 -8.95
N TYR A 68 1.89 5.15 -8.29
CA TYR A 68 1.71 3.69 -8.44
C TYR A 68 0.32 3.26 -7.94
N ASN A 69 -0.13 3.76 -6.79
CA ASN A 69 -1.46 3.46 -6.26
C ASN A 69 -2.58 4.14 -7.07
N CYS A 70 -2.29 5.28 -7.72
CA CYS A 70 -3.23 5.98 -8.59
C CYS A 70 -3.35 5.36 -9.99
N MET A 71 -2.43 4.48 -10.39
CA MET A 71 -2.50 3.77 -11.68
C MET A 71 -2.71 2.25 -11.52
N PRO A 72 -3.89 1.81 -11.04
CA PRO A 72 -4.27 0.39 -11.09
C PRO A 72 -4.48 -0.13 -12.53
N SER A 73 -4.54 0.76 -13.52
CA SER A 73 -4.86 0.45 -14.92
C SER A 73 -3.65 0.16 -15.81
N LEU A 74 -2.42 0.51 -15.40
CA LEU A 74 -1.22 0.29 -16.21
C LEU A 74 -0.95 -1.20 -16.52
N PRO A 75 -1.05 -2.13 -15.55
CA PRO A 75 -0.85 -3.54 -15.84
C PRO A 75 -1.85 -4.05 -16.89
N GLN A 76 -3.14 -3.75 -16.72
CA GLN A 76 -4.19 -4.21 -17.63
C GLN A 76 -4.05 -3.59 -19.03
N TYR A 77 -3.72 -2.30 -19.11
CA TYR A 77 -3.52 -1.60 -20.39
C TYR A 77 -2.28 -2.11 -21.14
N VAL A 78 -1.16 -2.29 -20.43
CA VAL A 78 0.08 -2.81 -21.02
C VAL A 78 -0.09 -4.27 -21.43
N THR A 79 -0.74 -5.10 -20.62
CA THR A 79 -1.07 -6.48 -20.98
C THR A 79 -1.95 -6.52 -22.23
N ALA A 80 -3.02 -5.71 -22.30
CA ALA A 80 -3.88 -5.66 -23.48
C ALA A 80 -3.15 -5.20 -24.75
N LYS A 81 -2.20 -4.26 -24.63
CA LYS A 81 -1.43 -3.75 -25.77
C LYS A 81 -0.34 -4.71 -26.25
N ILE A 82 0.22 -5.53 -25.37
CA ILE A 82 1.25 -6.53 -25.68
C ILE A 82 0.63 -7.84 -26.19
N THR A 83 -0.43 -8.32 -25.53
CA THR A 83 -1.03 -9.65 -25.83
C THR A 83 -2.09 -9.61 -26.92
N GLY A 84 -2.52 -8.41 -27.34
CA GLY A 84 -3.58 -8.26 -28.33
C GLY A 84 -4.97 -8.52 -27.74
N PRO A 85 -6.01 -8.62 -28.59
CA PRO A 85 -7.35 -8.97 -28.12
C PRO A 85 -7.32 -10.34 -27.43
N LEU A 86 -8.07 -10.47 -26.33
CA LEU A 86 -8.22 -11.72 -25.61
C LEU A 86 -8.59 -12.84 -26.60
N PRO A 87 -7.92 -14.02 -26.54
CA PRO A 87 -8.26 -15.12 -27.42
C PRO A 87 -9.73 -15.50 -27.22
N ASP A 88 -10.38 -15.91 -28.31
CA ASP A 88 -11.77 -16.37 -28.24
C ASP A 88 -11.89 -17.47 -27.18
N PRO A 89 -12.95 -17.45 -26.34
CA PRO A 89 -13.26 -18.58 -25.47
C PRO A 89 -13.33 -19.88 -26.28
N PRO A 90 -12.94 -21.03 -25.71
CA PRO A 90 -12.87 -22.29 -26.46
C PRO A 90 -14.15 -22.63 -27.23
N GLY A 91 -15.32 -22.38 -26.65
CA GLY A 91 -16.61 -22.60 -27.31
C GLY A 91 -16.82 -21.73 -28.56
N VAL A 92 -16.40 -20.46 -28.52
CA VAL A 92 -16.48 -19.53 -29.65
C VAL A 92 -15.50 -19.93 -30.75
N LYS A 93 -14.28 -20.34 -30.37
CA LYS A 93 -13.27 -20.84 -31.31
C LYS A 93 -13.78 -22.07 -32.08
N LEU A 94 -14.30 -23.07 -31.39
CA LEU A 94 -14.85 -24.28 -32.01
C LEU A 94 -16.05 -23.97 -32.92
N GLN A 95 -16.90 -23.02 -32.53
CA GLN A 95 -18.01 -22.57 -33.36
C GLN A 95 -17.52 -21.93 -34.68
N LYS A 96 -16.46 -21.11 -34.64
CA LYS A 96 -15.83 -20.52 -35.84
C LYS A 96 -15.19 -21.59 -36.75
N GLU A 97 -14.71 -22.69 -36.17
CA GLU A 97 -14.23 -23.87 -36.90
C GLU A 97 -15.37 -24.71 -37.52
N GLY A 98 -16.63 -24.29 -37.35
CA GLY A 98 -17.81 -24.96 -37.92
C GLY A 98 -18.33 -26.12 -37.07
N LEU A 99 -17.78 -26.33 -35.88
CA LEU A 99 -18.23 -27.36 -34.95
C LEU A 99 -19.56 -26.93 -34.31
N ARG A 100 -20.42 -27.93 -34.09
CA ARG A 100 -21.72 -27.74 -33.46
C ARG A 100 -21.82 -28.58 -32.19
N VAL A 101 -22.60 -28.10 -31.23
CA VAL A 101 -22.91 -28.84 -30.02
C VAL A 101 -23.68 -30.10 -30.41
N LYS A 102 -23.15 -31.27 -30.03
CA LYS A 102 -23.79 -32.57 -30.28
C LYS A 102 -24.60 -33.06 -29.09
N HIS A 103 -24.02 -32.94 -27.89
CA HIS A 103 -24.61 -33.41 -26.65
C HIS A 103 -24.48 -32.33 -25.57
N PRO A 104 -25.54 -32.01 -24.82
CA PRO A 104 -25.41 -31.18 -23.63
C PRO A 104 -24.61 -31.94 -22.57
N VAL A 105 -23.72 -31.23 -21.87
CA VAL A 105 -22.91 -31.78 -20.77
C VAL A 105 -23.32 -31.05 -19.49
N VAL A 106 -23.58 -31.81 -18.44
CA VAL A 106 -23.86 -31.29 -17.10
C VAL A 106 -22.74 -31.73 -16.17
N PHE A 107 -22.09 -30.77 -15.52
CA PHE A 107 -21.09 -31.04 -14.50
C PHE A 107 -21.76 -30.98 -13.13
N VAL A 108 -21.64 -32.07 -12.37
CA VAL A 108 -22.10 -32.15 -10.98
C VAL A 108 -20.84 -32.30 -10.11
N PRO A 109 -20.45 -31.27 -9.34
CA PRO A 109 -19.30 -31.37 -8.46
C PRO A 109 -19.55 -32.39 -7.35
N GLY A 110 -18.49 -33.06 -6.89
CA GLY A 110 -18.53 -33.95 -5.74
C GLY A 110 -18.59 -33.19 -4.42
N ILE A 111 -18.73 -33.94 -3.32
CA ILE A 111 -18.92 -33.42 -1.96
C ILE A 111 -17.86 -32.39 -1.54
N VAL A 112 -16.61 -32.56 -1.99
CA VAL A 112 -15.49 -31.70 -1.58
C VAL A 112 -15.23 -30.56 -2.58
N THR A 113 -15.64 -30.73 -3.84
CA THR A 113 -15.12 -29.92 -4.97
C THR A 113 -16.00 -28.74 -5.33
N GLY A 114 -17.14 -28.56 -4.67
CA GLY A 114 -18.01 -27.39 -4.84
C GLY A 114 -17.57 -26.24 -3.93
N GLY A 115 -17.22 -25.08 -4.51
CA GLY A 115 -16.94 -23.88 -3.71
C GLY A 115 -18.17 -23.37 -2.97
N LEU A 116 -17.99 -22.88 -1.74
CA LEU A 116 -19.04 -22.27 -0.93
C LEU A 116 -18.65 -20.84 -0.55
N GLU A 117 -19.61 -19.92 -0.62
CA GLU A 117 -19.44 -18.50 -0.29
C GLU A 117 -20.46 -17.99 0.73
N LEU A 118 -20.05 -16.98 1.50
CA LEU A 118 -20.88 -16.39 2.55
C LEU A 118 -21.84 -15.33 1.98
N TRP A 119 -23.12 -15.45 2.34
CA TRP A 119 -24.20 -14.51 1.97
C TRP A 119 -24.80 -13.78 3.17
N GLU A 120 -24.66 -14.31 4.37
CA GLU A 120 -25.02 -13.66 5.62
C GLU A 120 -24.22 -14.31 6.75
N GLY A 121 -23.74 -13.52 7.70
CA GLY A 121 -22.95 -14.03 8.81
C GLY A 121 -22.83 -13.04 9.95
N HIS A 122 -22.28 -13.50 11.07
CA HIS A 122 -22.08 -12.71 12.28
C HIS A 122 -20.89 -11.75 12.12
N GLN A 123 -20.71 -10.84 13.08
CA GLN A 123 -19.65 -9.81 13.07
C GLN A 123 -18.24 -10.38 12.85
N CYS A 124 -17.97 -11.61 13.32
CA CYS A 124 -16.67 -12.24 13.12
C CYS A 124 -16.36 -12.57 11.64
N ALA A 125 -17.36 -12.60 10.76
CA ALA A 125 -17.26 -12.93 9.34
C ALA A 125 -17.65 -11.76 8.41
N GLU A 126 -17.78 -10.54 8.94
CA GLU A 126 -18.21 -9.37 8.14
C GLU A 126 -17.29 -9.11 6.94
N GLU A 127 -15.98 -9.28 7.12
CA GLU A 127 -14.96 -9.17 6.06
C GLU A 127 -15.01 -10.31 5.01
N LEU A 128 -15.84 -11.33 5.23
CA LEU A 128 -15.96 -12.53 4.39
C LEU A 128 -17.23 -12.54 3.54
N PHE A 129 -18.08 -11.50 3.61
CA PHE A 129 -19.27 -11.38 2.77
C PHE A 129 -18.91 -11.49 1.28
N ARG A 130 -19.61 -12.39 0.55
CA ARG A 130 -19.36 -12.71 -0.86
C ARG A 130 -17.96 -13.22 -1.17
N ARG A 131 -17.29 -13.81 -0.18
CA ARG A 131 -16.01 -14.50 -0.34
C ARG A 131 -16.18 -15.99 -0.10
N ARG A 132 -15.27 -16.79 -0.66
CA ARG A 132 -15.27 -18.24 -0.47
C ARG A 132 -14.89 -18.59 0.97
N LEU A 133 -15.76 -19.34 1.64
CA LEU A 133 -15.47 -20.01 2.91
C LEU A 133 -14.91 -21.42 2.68
N TRP A 134 -15.22 -22.03 1.53
CA TRP A 134 -14.75 -23.35 1.14
C TRP A 134 -14.32 -23.38 -0.33
N GLY A 135 -13.27 -24.15 -0.65
CA GLY A 135 -12.78 -24.30 -2.02
C GLY A 135 -12.08 -23.04 -2.57
N GLY A 136 -11.07 -22.53 -1.86
CA GLY A 136 -10.37 -21.29 -2.18
C GLY A 136 -9.01 -21.19 -1.50
N THR A 137 -8.58 -19.97 -1.15
CA THR A 137 -7.35 -19.75 -0.38
C THR A 137 -7.62 -20.00 1.10
N PHE A 138 -7.01 -21.05 1.68
CA PHE A 138 -7.19 -21.40 3.10
C PHE A 138 -6.66 -20.36 4.10
N GLY A 139 -6.03 -19.27 3.66
CA GLY A 139 -5.46 -18.25 4.55
C GLY A 139 -6.49 -17.62 5.50
N GLU A 140 -7.75 -17.44 5.05
CA GLU A 140 -8.81 -16.88 5.89
C GLU A 140 -9.33 -17.88 6.94
N LEU A 141 -9.30 -19.18 6.64
CA LEU A 141 -9.66 -20.25 7.58
C LEU A 141 -8.78 -20.22 8.84
N TYR A 142 -7.46 -20.07 8.65
CA TYR A 142 -6.50 -20.09 9.75
C TYR A 142 -6.57 -18.85 10.64
N LYS A 143 -7.04 -17.71 10.13
CA LYS A 143 -7.14 -16.47 10.91
C LYS A 143 -8.26 -16.54 11.95
N ARG A 144 -9.38 -17.21 11.63
CA ARG A 144 -10.59 -17.23 12.46
C ARG A 144 -11.25 -18.62 12.47
N PRO A 145 -10.58 -19.66 13.01
CA PRO A 145 -11.06 -21.05 12.91
C PRO A 145 -12.42 -21.26 13.58
N LEU A 146 -12.65 -20.66 14.75
CA LEU A 146 -13.94 -20.78 15.45
C LEU A 146 -15.09 -20.12 14.69
N CYS A 147 -14.85 -18.94 14.13
CA CYS A 147 -15.83 -18.24 13.31
C CYS A 147 -16.17 -19.05 12.05
N TRP A 148 -15.16 -19.65 11.40
CA TRP A 148 -15.40 -20.51 10.25
C TRP A 148 -16.22 -21.75 10.62
N VAL A 149 -15.90 -22.43 11.73
CA VAL A 149 -16.68 -23.60 12.19
C VAL A 149 -18.13 -23.20 12.45
N GLU A 150 -18.38 -22.07 13.12
CA GLU A 150 -19.72 -21.56 13.37
C GLU A 150 -20.50 -21.34 12.06
N HIS A 151 -19.86 -20.74 11.04
CA HIS A 151 -20.50 -20.43 9.76
C HIS A 151 -20.66 -21.63 8.82
N MET A 152 -19.87 -22.69 9.01
CA MET A 152 -19.96 -23.93 8.24
C MET A 152 -20.79 -25.02 8.93
N SER A 153 -21.17 -24.81 10.19
CA SER A 153 -22.01 -25.74 10.94
C SER A 153 -23.44 -25.66 10.46
N LEU A 154 -24.12 -26.80 10.45
CA LEU A 154 -25.56 -26.88 10.20
C LEU A 154 -26.32 -26.88 11.52
N ASP A 155 -27.56 -26.41 11.48
CA ASP A 155 -28.50 -26.52 12.58
C ASP A 155 -28.83 -28.00 12.85
N ASN A 156 -28.75 -28.41 14.11
CA ASN A 156 -28.81 -29.82 14.50
C ASN A 156 -30.20 -30.46 14.28
N GLU A 157 -31.27 -29.65 14.27
CA GLU A 157 -32.63 -30.17 14.13
C GLU A 157 -33.11 -30.10 12.68
N THR A 158 -32.84 -28.99 11.99
CA THR A 158 -33.31 -28.74 10.62
C THR A 158 -32.33 -29.20 9.54
N GLY A 159 -31.03 -29.29 9.86
CA GLY A 159 -29.97 -29.56 8.90
C GLY A 159 -29.71 -28.40 7.91
N LEU A 160 -30.28 -27.22 8.16
CA LEU A 160 -30.10 -26.02 7.35
C LEU A 160 -29.03 -25.10 7.95
N ASP A 161 -28.74 -24.00 7.26
CA ASP A 161 -27.90 -22.94 7.83
C ASP A 161 -28.53 -22.41 9.13
N PRO A 162 -27.74 -22.17 10.19
CA PRO A 162 -28.23 -21.57 11.43
C PRO A 162 -28.84 -20.16 11.20
N PRO A 163 -29.73 -19.70 12.09
CA PRO A 163 -30.30 -18.35 12.01
C PRO A 163 -29.22 -17.27 11.96
N GLY A 164 -29.34 -16.31 11.03
CA GLY A 164 -28.36 -15.23 10.85
C GLY A 164 -27.10 -15.64 10.06
N ILE A 165 -27.06 -16.87 9.54
CA ILE A 165 -25.99 -17.37 8.68
C ILE A 165 -26.60 -17.88 7.38
N ARG A 166 -25.99 -17.53 6.25
CA ARG A 166 -26.33 -18.11 4.94
C ARG A 166 -25.06 -18.40 4.16
N VAL A 167 -24.87 -19.68 3.83
CA VAL A 167 -23.78 -20.14 2.97
C VAL A 167 -24.39 -20.71 1.69
N ARG A 168 -23.82 -20.34 0.54
CA ARG A 168 -24.37 -20.72 -0.77
C ARG A 168 -23.28 -21.26 -1.68
N PRO A 169 -23.65 -22.12 -2.64
CA PRO A 169 -22.71 -22.55 -3.67
C PRO A 169 -22.23 -21.33 -4.46
N VAL A 170 -20.93 -21.33 -4.76
CA VAL A 170 -20.37 -20.39 -5.73
C VAL A 170 -21.06 -20.60 -7.08
N SER A 171 -21.29 -19.51 -7.81
CA SER A 171 -21.97 -19.58 -9.11
C SER A 171 -21.01 -19.89 -10.26
N GLY A 172 -21.50 -20.65 -11.25
CA GLY A 172 -20.81 -20.86 -12.53
C GLY A 172 -19.76 -21.97 -12.50
N LEU A 173 -19.02 -22.12 -13.61
CA LEU A 173 -18.01 -23.17 -13.77
C LEU A 173 -16.89 -23.06 -12.72
N VAL A 174 -16.61 -21.84 -12.26
CA VAL A 174 -15.61 -21.54 -11.22
C VAL A 174 -15.90 -22.25 -9.89
N ALA A 175 -17.13 -22.68 -9.67
CA ALA A 175 -17.50 -23.44 -8.48
C ALA A 175 -16.94 -24.87 -8.48
N ALA A 176 -16.58 -25.39 -9.66
CA ALA A 176 -16.22 -26.80 -9.86
C ALA A 176 -14.86 -27.01 -10.56
N ASP A 177 -14.24 -25.97 -11.14
CA ASP A 177 -12.96 -26.04 -11.86
C ASP A 177 -11.73 -26.12 -10.95
N TYR A 178 -11.82 -25.53 -9.75
CA TYR A 178 -10.74 -25.35 -8.80
C TYR A 178 -11.21 -25.53 -7.37
N PHE A 179 -10.49 -26.34 -6.60
CA PHE A 179 -10.75 -26.55 -5.16
C PHE A 179 -9.71 -25.86 -4.28
N ALA A 180 -8.42 -26.10 -4.54
CA ALA A 180 -7.32 -25.67 -3.70
C ALA A 180 -6.07 -25.43 -4.56
N PRO A 181 -5.06 -24.67 -4.07
CA PRO A 181 -3.84 -24.45 -4.83
C PRO A 181 -3.21 -25.78 -5.26
N GLY A 182 -3.01 -25.96 -6.58
CA GLY A 182 -2.49 -27.20 -7.15
C GLY A 182 -3.53 -28.30 -7.39
N TYR A 183 -4.81 -28.07 -7.07
CA TYR A 183 -5.92 -28.99 -7.33
C TYR A 183 -6.95 -28.34 -8.28
N PHE A 184 -6.69 -28.51 -9.57
CA PHE A 184 -7.59 -28.12 -10.66
C PHE A 184 -8.27 -29.37 -11.20
N VAL A 185 -9.60 -29.35 -11.25
CA VAL A 185 -10.39 -30.50 -11.69
C VAL A 185 -10.58 -30.50 -13.20
N TRP A 186 -10.73 -29.30 -13.79
CA TRP A 186 -11.09 -29.11 -15.19
C TRP A 186 -10.29 -27.99 -15.91
N ALA A 187 -9.15 -27.56 -15.35
CA ALA A 187 -8.32 -26.51 -15.96
C ALA A 187 -7.48 -27.01 -17.14
#